data_AF-A0A9D9BFU6-F1
#
_entry.id   AF-A0A9D9BFU6-F1
#
_cell.length_a   1.000
_cell.length_b   1.000
_cell.length_c   1.000
_cell.angle_alpha   90.00
_cell.angle_beta   90.00
_cell.angle_gamma   90.00
#
_symmetry.space_group_name_H-M   'P 1'
#
loop_
_entity.id
_entity.type
_entity.pdbx_description
1 polymer ?
#
loop_
_entity_poly.entity_id
_entity_poly.type
_entity_poly.pdbx_seq_one_letter_code
_entity_poly.pdbx_strand_id
1 'polypeptide(L)'
;MVGSELKQRRRAGGRSARTAARSRPLDAAVRPVWPGMPGGQYRPLKDEDVLRIHEAALNALEQVGMGSAPASGRAYLTEAGALEGDDGRIRFPRALVEDMLAKASKTVTLCGRDPQFDLD
;
A
#
# COMPACT_ATOMS: atom_id res chain seq x y z
N MET A 1 -59.71 -14.63 49.26
CA MET A 1 -59.89 -13.47 48.37
C MET A 1 -58.52 -12.81 48.20
N VAL A 2 -57.75 -13.25 47.19
CA VAL A 2 -57.26 -12.51 45.99
C VAL A 2 -56.43 -11.26 46.35
N GLY A 3 -55.18 -11.05 45.91
CA GLY A 3 -54.33 -11.77 44.97
C GLY A 3 -52.92 -11.14 44.94
N SER A 4 -51.92 -11.93 44.55
CA SER A 4 -50.52 -11.52 44.44
C SER A 4 -50.29 -10.62 43.20
N GLU A 5 -49.77 -9.41 43.39
CA GLU A 5 -49.29 -8.56 42.32
C GLU A 5 -48.03 -9.14 41.68
N LEU A 6 -48.21 -9.89 40.59
CA LEU A 6 -47.12 -10.21 39.68
C LEU A 6 -46.78 -8.95 38.87
N LYS A 7 -45.82 -8.15 39.38
CA LYS A 7 -45.22 -7.04 38.63
C LYS A 7 -44.47 -7.59 37.42
N GLN A 8 -45.17 -7.73 36.30
CA GLN A 8 -44.62 -8.17 35.03
C GLN A 8 -43.45 -7.25 34.65
N ARG A 9 -42.22 -7.77 34.72
CA ARG A 9 -41.03 -7.11 34.17
C ARG A 9 -41.26 -6.91 32.67
N ARG A 10 -41.67 -5.69 32.28
CA ARG A 10 -41.75 -5.29 30.87
C ARG A 10 -40.38 -5.53 30.25
N ARG A 11 -40.29 -6.54 29.38
CA ARG A 11 -39.08 -6.87 28.60
C ARG A 11 -38.84 -5.75 27.58
N ALA A 12 -38.43 -4.57 28.05
CA ALA A 12 -38.06 -3.41 27.27
C ALA A 12 -36.68 -3.62 26.62
N GLY A 13 -36.59 -4.65 25.79
CA GLY A 13 -35.36 -5.05 25.10
C GLY A 13 -35.61 -5.63 23.72
N GLY A 14 -36.85 -5.97 23.36
CA GLY A 14 -37.14 -6.61 22.08
C GLY A 14 -36.82 -5.72 20.87
N ARG A 15 -37.10 -4.41 20.95
CA ARG A 15 -36.77 -3.48 19.85
C ARG A 15 -35.27 -3.23 19.76
N SER A 16 -34.61 -2.96 20.89
CA SER A 16 -33.15 -2.76 20.92
C SER A 16 -32.40 -4.01 20.48
N ALA A 17 -32.84 -5.21 20.87
CA ALA A 17 -32.26 -6.48 20.41
C ALA A 17 -32.43 -6.69 18.90
N ARG A 18 -33.58 -6.33 18.31
CA ARG A 18 -33.79 -6.39 16.85
C ARG A 18 -32.94 -5.36 16.10
N THR A 19 -32.79 -4.15 16.65
CA THR A 19 -31.90 -3.13 16.08
C THR A 19 -30.44 -3.59 16.16
N ALA A 20 -30.00 -4.09 17.31
CA ALA A 20 -28.65 -4.61 17.51
C ALA A 20 -28.33 -5.83 16.62
N ALA A 21 -29.31 -6.72 16.43
CA ALA A 21 -29.16 -7.87 15.53
C ALA A 21 -29.01 -7.45 14.07
N ARG A 22 -29.69 -6.37 13.64
CA ARG A 22 -29.57 -5.82 12.28
C ARG A 22 -28.31 -4.98 12.08
N SER A 23 -27.82 -4.32 13.12
CA SER A 23 -26.60 -3.52 13.06
C SER A 23 -25.33 -4.35 13.31
N ARG A 24 -25.46 -5.64 13.64
CA ARG A 24 -24.30 -6.51 13.83
C ARG A 24 -23.63 -6.78 12.48
N PRO A 25 -22.29 -6.71 12.39
CA PRO A 25 -21.58 -7.12 11.20
C PRO A 25 -21.99 -8.52 10.78
N LEU A 26 -22.19 -8.72 9.47
CA LEU A 26 -22.43 -10.04 8.91
C LEU A 26 -21.24 -10.95 9.20
N ASP A 27 -21.57 -12.20 9.49
CA ASP A 27 -20.56 -13.25 9.64
C ASP A 27 -19.74 -13.37 8.34
N ALA A 28 -18.45 -13.66 8.45
CA ALA A 28 -17.51 -13.64 7.34
C ALA A 28 -17.97 -14.52 6.17
N ALA A 29 -18.58 -15.67 6.48
CA ALA A 29 -19.10 -16.63 5.51
C ALA A 29 -20.27 -16.11 4.65
N VAL A 30 -20.93 -15.00 5.04
CA VAL A 30 -22.14 -14.47 4.37
C VAL A 30 -21.93 -13.03 3.90
N ARG A 31 -20.71 -12.49 3.97
CA ARG A 31 -20.40 -11.11 3.56
C ARG A 31 -20.43 -11.00 2.04
N PRO A 32 -21.24 -10.12 1.42
CA PRO A 32 -21.29 -10.03 -0.05
C PRO A 32 -19.98 -9.63 -0.74
N VAL A 33 -19.03 -9.07 0.03
CA VAL A 33 -17.73 -8.60 -0.46
C VAL A 33 -16.64 -9.45 0.17
N TRP A 34 -15.84 -10.08 -0.67
CA TRP A 34 -14.69 -10.93 -0.32
C TRP A 34 -13.45 -10.41 -1.05
N PRO A 35 -12.24 -10.72 -0.54
CA PRO A 35 -11.01 -10.56 -1.31
C PRO A 35 -11.16 -11.25 -2.67
N GLY A 36 -10.69 -10.60 -3.74
CA GLY A 36 -10.74 -11.18 -5.09
C GLY A 36 -9.96 -12.50 -5.19
N MET A 37 -10.21 -13.28 -6.24
CA MET A 37 -9.43 -14.49 -6.51
C MET A 37 -7.97 -14.14 -6.81
N PRO A 38 -6.98 -14.93 -6.33
CA PRO A 38 -5.58 -14.74 -6.70
C PRO A 38 -5.42 -14.81 -8.22
N GLY A 39 -5.00 -13.71 -8.82
CA GLY A 39 -4.63 -13.65 -10.23
C GLY A 39 -3.18 -14.04 -10.46
N GLY A 40 -2.81 -14.18 -11.74
CA GLY A 40 -1.41 -14.23 -12.16
C GLY A 40 -0.89 -12.85 -12.56
N GLN A 41 0.40 -12.78 -12.89
CA GLN A 41 1.00 -11.57 -13.46
C GLN A 41 0.89 -11.59 -14.98
N TYR A 42 0.23 -10.59 -15.57
CA TYR A 42 0.22 -10.41 -17.02
C TYR A 42 1.61 -9.97 -17.50
N ARG A 43 2.23 -10.74 -18.40
CA ARG A 43 3.58 -10.49 -18.94
C ARG A 43 3.51 -10.23 -20.45
N PRO A 44 3.15 -9.01 -20.89
CA PRO A 44 3.01 -8.70 -22.31
C PRO A 44 4.35 -8.56 -23.06
N LEU A 45 5.45 -8.35 -22.33
CA LEU A 45 6.79 -8.14 -22.88
C LEU A 45 7.63 -9.41 -22.73
N LYS A 46 8.51 -9.63 -23.71
CA LYS A 46 9.59 -10.61 -23.59
C LYS A 46 10.68 -10.07 -22.67
N ASP A 47 11.47 -10.97 -22.09
CA ASP A 47 12.54 -10.59 -21.18
C ASP A 47 13.60 -9.69 -21.87
N GLU A 48 13.85 -9.89 -23.16
CA GLU A 48 14.73 -9.02 -23.96
C GLU A 48 14.22 -7.56 -24.06
N ASP A 49 12.90 -7.38 -24.16
CA ASP A 49 12.29 -6.06 -24.25
C ASP A 49 12.31 -5.36 -22.90
N VAL A 50 12.13 -6.12 -21.80
CA VAL A 50 12.28 -5.61 -20.44
C VAL A 50 13.71 -5.11 -20.20
N LEU A 51 14.72 -5.88 -20.59
CA LEU A 51 16.13 -5.47 -20.48
C LEU A 51 16.43 -4.22 -21.31
N ARG A 52 15.87 -4.12 -22.52
CA ARG A 52 16.03 -2.91 -23.37
C ARG A 52 15.45 -1.67 -22.70
N ILE A 53 14.28 -1.78 -22.08
CA ILE A 53 13.64 -0.67 -21.35
C ILE A 53 14.48 -0.30 -20.13
N HIS A 54 14.98 -1.29 -19.38
CA HIS A 54 15.84 -1.06 -18.22
C HIS A 54 17.11 -0.28 -18.61
N GLU A 55 17.80 -0.71 -19.66
CA GLU A 55 18.98 -0.02 -20.19
C GLU A 55 18.66 1.41 -20.66
N ALA A 56 17.52 1.61 -21.33
CA ALA A 56 17.09 2.93 -21.76
C ALA A 56 16.82 3.87 -20.56
N ALA A 57 16.21 3.35 -19.49
CA ALA A 57 15.96 4.10 -18.26
C ALA A 57 17.27 4.49 -17.56
N LEU A 58 18.23 3.57 -17.45
CA LEU A 58 19.56 3.84 -16.89
C LEU A 58 20.31 4.91 -17.70
N ASN A 59 20.32 4.79 -19.03
CA ASN A 59 20.90 5.81 -19.90
C ASN A 59 20.25 7.19 -19.71
N ALA A 60 18.93 7.24 -19.61
CA ALA A 60 18.21 8.50 -19.39
C ALA A 60 18.58 9.12 -18.04
N LEU A 61 18.63 8.32 -16.97
CA LEU A 61 19.00 8.80 -15.64
C LEU A 61 20.46 9.29 -15.55
N GLU A 62 21.37 8.64 -16.25
CA GLU A 62 22.80 9.00 -16.24
C GLU A 62 23.10 10.21 -17.12
N GLN A 63 22.57 10.26 -18.35
CA GLN A 63 22.92 11.30 -19.33
C GLN A 63 22.05 12.55 -19.19
N VAL A 64 20.74 12.35 -19.00
CA VAL A 64 19.75 13.43 -18.93
C VAL A 64 19.46 13.81 -17.48
N GLY A 65 19.28 12.83 -16.59
CA GLY A 65 18.99 13.07 -15.19
C GLY A 65 17.63 13.73 -14.93
N MET A 66 17.40 14.17 -13.70
CA MET A 66 16.16 14.81 -13.24
C MET A 66 16.38 16.29 -12.88
N GLY A 67 15.44 17.15 -13.29
CA GLY A 67 15.44 18.58 -12.94
C GLY A 67 14.45 18.92 -11.83
N SER A 68 14.48 20.18 -11.40
CA SER A 68 13.48 20.76 -10.47
C SER A 68 13.38 20.09 -9.10
N ALA A 69 14.45 19.46 -8.61
CA ALA A 69 14.48 18.92 -7.26
C ALA A 69 14.60 20.06 -6.22
N PRO A 70 13.87 20.00 -5.09
CA PRO A 70 14.01 20.96 -3.99
C PRO A 70 15.43 20.89 -3.40
N ALA A 71 15.89 21.97 -2.75
CA ALA A 71 17.25 22.07 -2.22
C ALA A 71 17.60 20.93 -1.25
N SER A 72 16.65 20.52 -0.40
CA SER A 72 16.81 19.36 0.48
C SER A 72 17.02 18.06 -0.30
N GLY A 73 16.23 17.85 -1.36
CA GLY A 73 16.37 16.70 -2.25
C GLY A 73 17.73 16.68 -2.96
N ARG A 74 18.20 17.83 -3.44
CA ARG A 74 19.53 17.92 -4.07
C ARG A 74 20.64 17.51 -3.12
N ALA A 75 20.63 18.03 -1.89
CA ALA A 75 21.62 17.69 -0.87
C ALA A 75 21.65 16.19 -0.56
N TYR A 76 20.49 15.55 -0.33
CA TYR A 76 20.44 14.11 -0.07
C TYR A 76 20.93 13.28 -1.26
N LEU A 77 20.57 13.68 -2.48
CA LEU A 77 20.94 12.96 -3.69
C LEU A 77 22.43 13.08 -3.98
N THR A 78 23.02 14.26 -3.82
CA THR A 78 24.47 14.45 -4.03
C THR A 78 25.29 13.78 -2.93
N GLU A 79 24.83 13.80 -1.68
CA GLU A 79 25.43 13.03 -0.59
C GLU A 79 25.42 11.52 -0.87
N ALA A 80 24.34 11.02 -1.46
CA ALA A 80 24.22 9.63 -1.87
C ALA A 80 25.11 9.27 -3.08
N GLY A 81 25.70 10.24 -3.78
CA GLY A 81 26.59 10.05 -4.93
C GLY A 81 26.01 10.43 -6.29
N ALA A 82 24.83 11.07 -6.33
CA ALA A 82 24.32 11.65 -7.56
C ALA A 82 25.10 12.92 -7.93
N LEU A 83 25.11 13.27 -9.22
CA LEU A 83 25.90 14.39 -9.74
C LEU A 83 24.99 15.54 -10.13
N GLU A 84 25.13 16.69 -9.49
CA GLU A 84 24.46 17.92 -9.93
C GLU A 84 25.27 18.53 -11.07
N GLY A 85 24.68 18.64 -12.25
CA GLY A 85 25.28 19.29 -13.40
C GLY A 85 25.02 20.79 -13.42
N ASP A 86 25.83 21.52 -14.19
CA ASP A 86 25.73 22.98 -14.34
C ASP A 86 24.40 23.44 -14.96
N ASP A 87 23.67 22.52 -15.60
CA ASP A 87 22.33 22.71 -16.15
C ASP A 87 21.20 22.60 -15.09
N GLY A 88 21.56 22.45 -13.81
CA GLY A 88 20.62 22.31 -12.69
C GLY A 88 19.91 20.96 -12.65
N ARG A 89 20.46 19.95 -13.35
CA ARG A 89 19.93 18.59 -13.40
C ARG A 89 20.80 17.64 -12.58
N ILE A 90 20.15 16.73 -11.87
CA ILE A 90 20.80 15.68 -11.10
C ILE A 90 20.89 14.42 -11.96
N ARG A 91 22.10 13.96 -12.21
CA ARG A 91 22.41 12.74 -12.95
C ARG A 91 22.72 11.60 -11.99
N PHE A 92 22.31 10.39 -12.34
CA PHE A 92 22.42 9.21 -11.51
C PHE A 92 23.34 8.21 -12.19
N PRO A 93 24.58 8.01 -11.71
CA PRO A 93 25.45 6.96 -12.21
C PRO A 93 24.79 5.58 -12.10
N ARG A 94 25.02 4.69 -13.07
CA ARG A 94 24.41 3.34 -13.09
C ARG A 94 24.68 2.54 -11.83
N ALA A 95 25.93 2.54 -11.38
CA ALA A 95 26.33 1.87 -10.14
C ALA A 95 25.54 2.36 -8.92
N LEU A 96 25.28 3.68 -8.84
CA LEU A 96 24.47 4.24 -7.76
C LEU A 96 23.03 3.69 -7.79
N VAL A 97 22.42 3.64 -8.98
CA VAL A 97 21.04 3.11 -9.12
C VAL A 97 20.99 1.64 -8.71
N GLU A 98 21.93 0.82 -9.18
CA GLU A 98 21.99 -0.61 -8.85
C GLU A 98 22.25 -0.87 -7.37
N ASP A 99 23.16 -0.11 -6.74
CA ASP A 99 23.43 -0.20 -5.30
C ASP A 99 22.20 0.16 -4.46
N MET A 100 21.43 1.16 -4.88
CA MET A 100 20.20 1.55 -4.17
C MET A 100 19.08 0.54 -4.38
N LEU A 101 18.96 -0.06 -5.57
CA LEU A 101 18.03 -1.16 -5.81
C LEU A 101 18.37 -2.40 -4.98
N ALA A 102 19.67 -2.69 -4.78
CA ALA A 102 20.10 -3.80 -3.94
C ALA A 102 19.77 -3.60 -2.45
N LYS A 103 19.74 -2.35 -1.98
CA LYS A 103 19.35 -1.98 -0.60
C LYS A 103 17.84 -1.92 -0.40
N ALA A 104 17.06 -1.76 -1.47
CA ALA A 104 15.61 -1.62 -1.39
C ALA A 104 14.94 -2.91 -0.90
N SER A 105 13.96 -2.78 0.00
CA SER A 105 13.18 -3.93 0.46
C SER A 105 12.31 -4.47 -0.68
N LYS A 106 12.31 -5.79 -0.88
CA LYS A 106 11.49 -6.48 -1.88
C LYS A 106 10.04 -6.69 -1.44
N THR A 107 9.81 -6.61 -0.13
CA THR A 107 8.50 -6.83 0.50
C THR A 107 8.34 -5.82 1.63
N VAL A 108 7.17 -5.20 1.73
CA VAL A 108 6.85 -4.24 2.78
C VAL A 108 5.43 -4.51 3.23
N THR A 109 5.26 -4.92 4.47
CA THR A 109 3.93 -5.06 5.06
C THR A 109 3.35 -3.66 5.34
N LEU A 110 2.20 -3.38 4.77
CA LEU A 110 1.42 -2.19 5.04
C LEU A 110 0.51 -2.46 6.25
N CYS A 111 0.91 -1.96 7.42
CA CYS A 111 0.19 -2.21 8.67
C CYS A 111 -1.15 -1.49 8.71
N GLY A 112 -2.23 -2.25 8.89
CA GLY A 112 -3.58 -1.76 9.12
C GLY A 112 -3.75 -1.23 10.54
N ARG A 113 -4.87 -0.53 10.78
CA ARG A 113 -5.27 -0.12 12.14
C ARG A 113 -5.53 -1.33 13.05
N ASP A 114 -5.98 -2.42 12.45
CA ASP A 114 -6.14 -3.73 13.08
C ASP A 114 -5.24 -4.71 12.32
N PRO A 115 -4.35 -5.47 13.00
CA PRO A 115 -3.41 -6.38 12.36
C PRO A 115 -4.06 -7.41 11.43
N GLN A 116 -5.35 -7.71 11.61
CA GLN A 116 -6.08 -8.63 10.72
C GLN A 116 -6.23 -8.09 9.28
N PHE A 117 -5.96 -6.80 9.04
CA PHE A 117 -6.06 -6.14 7.75
C PHE A 117 -4.71 -5.64 7.23
N ASP A 118 -3.60 -6.18 7.74
CA ASP A 118 -2.28 -5.94 7.18
C ASP A 118 -2.22 -6.45 5.73
N LEU A 119 -1.49 -5.74 4.87
CA LEU A 119 -1.26 -6.13 3.47
C LEU A 119 0.22 -6.43 3.26
N ASP A 120 0.52 -7.60 2.69
CA ASP A 120 1.87 -8.03 2.32
C ASP A 120 2.22 -7.76 0.85
#